data_AF-A0A3D0XUL1-F1
#
_entry.id   AF-A0A3D0XUL1-F1
#
_cell.length_a   1.000
_cell.length_b   1.000
_cell.length_c   1.000
_cell.angle_alpha   90.00
_cell.angle_beta   90.00
_cell.angle_gamma   90.00
#
_symmetry.space_group_name_H-M   'P 1'
#
loop_
_entity.id
_entity.type
_entity.pdbx_description
1 polymer ?
#
loop_
_entity_poly.entity_id
_entity_poly.type
_entity_poly.pdbx_seq_one_letter_code
_entity_poly.pdbx_strand_id
1 'polypeptide(L)'
;SWDLLVLKDLSLMTKVLPEKSPASQGLDVSVLHSLVLEKVLGIDKENMAQQVNLSYTRDFNEAIASVQNGNSQCAFLMNPTRVQEIRDVAAAGEKMPQKSTYFYPKLITGLAMNQMDIIR
;
A
#
# COMPACT_ATOMS: atom_id res chain seq x y z
N SER A 1 -8.24 -22.47 2.98
CA SER A 1 -9.42 -21.72 2.50
C SER A 1 -9.00 -20.29 2.23
N TRP A 2 -9.68 -19.59 1.33
CA TRP A 2 -9.45 -18.17 1.05
C TRP A 2 -10.67 -17.39 1.52
N ASP A 3 -10.43 -16.24 2.14
CA ASP A 3 -11.49 -15.34 2.60
C ASP A 3 -11.35 -14.00 1.89
N LEU A 4 -12.44 -13.53 1.27
CA LEU A 4 -12.48 -12.22 0.64
C LEU A 4 -12.91 -11.18 1.66
N LEU A 5 -12.04 -10.21 1.90
CA LEU A 5 -12.33 -9.07 2.76
C LEU A 5 -12.74 -7.88 1.88
N VAL A 6 -13.93 -7.33 2.14
CA VAL A 6 -14.44 -6.14 1.47
C VAL A 6 -14.84 -5.12 2.51
N LEU A 7 -14.32 -3.91 2.40
CA LEU A 7 -14.75 -2.80 3.24
C LEU A 7 -16.19 -2.42 2.86
N LYS A 8 -17.13 -2.64 3.79
CA LYS A 8 -18.56 -2.36 3.55
C LYS A 8 -18.93 -0.89 3.69
N ASP A 9 -18.20 -0.17 4.54
CA ASP A 9 -18.52 1.22 4.89
C ASP A 9 -17.23 2.05 4.97
N LEU A 10 -17.07 2.96 4.00
CA LEU A 10 -15.91 3.85 3.93
C LEU A 10 -15.92 4.90 5.04
N SER A 11 -17.07 5.24 5.63
CA SER A 11 -17.15 6.22 6.70
C SER A 11 -16.37 5.80 7.96
N LEU A 12 -16.12 4.50 8.12
CA LEU A 12 -15.22 3.97 9.14
C LEU A 12 -13.79 4.48 8.94
N MET A 13 -13.32 4.56 7.70
CA MET A 13 -11.99 5.07 7.39
C MET A 13 -11.86 6.55 7.72
N THR A 14 -12.93 7.33 7.60
CA THR A 14 -12.95 8.72 8.05
C THR A 14 -12.73 8.84 9.56
N LYS A 15 -13.23 7.90 10.36
CA LYS A 15 -12.99 7.87 11.81
C LYS A 15 -11.58 7.40 12.16
N VAL A 16 -11.00 6.51 11.37
CA VAL A 16 -9.68 5.92 11.64
C VAL A 16 -8.54 6.80 11.10
N LEU A 17 -8.76 7.47 9.99
CA LEU A 17 -7.81 8.36 9.32
C LEU A 17 -8.44 9.74 9.07
N PRO A 18 -8.80 10.50 10.13
CA PRO A 18 -9.48 11.79 9.99
C PRO A 18 -8.64 12.84 9.26
N GLU A 19 -7.31 12.74 9.38
CA GLU A 19 -6.34 13.65 8.75
C GLU A 19 -6.10 13.35 7.26
N LYS A 20 -6.79 12.35 6.70
CA LYS A 20 -6.58 11.86 5.34
C LYS A 20 -7.76 12.21 4.44
N SER A 21 -7.47 12.48 3.18
CA SER A 21 -8.44 12.69 2.12
C SER A 21 -9.25 11.41 1.83
N PRO A 22 -10.46 11.54 1.26
CA PRO A 22 -11.25 10.39 0.83
C PRO A 22 -10.50 9.45 -0.12
N ALA A 23 -9.62 9.99 -0.97
CA ALA A 23 -8.79 9.20 -1.88
C ALA A 23 -7.82 8.29 -1.10
N SER A 24 -7.10 8.84 -0.12
CA SER A 24 -6.19 8.05 0.74
C SER A 24 -6.92 7.08 1.65
N GLN A 25 -8.12 7.45 2.14
CA GLN A 25 -8.97 6.59 2.95
C GLN A 25 -9.49 5.37 2.19
N GLY A 26 -9.70 5.51 0.87
CA GLY A 26 -10.21 4.44 0.00
C GLY A 26 -9.18 3.44 -0.51
N LEU A 27 -7.89 3.68 -0.29
CA LEU A 27 -6.84 2.76 -0.76
C LEU A 27 -6.86 1.43 0.02
N ASP A 28 -6.85 0.30 -0.69
CA ASP A 28 -6.81 -1.05 -0.10
C ASP A 28 -5.68 -1.20 0.94
N VAL A 29 -4.50 -0.64 0.66
CA VAL A 29 -3.35 -0.65 1.58
C VAL A 29 -3.62 0.16 2.86
N SER A 30 -4.29 1.31 2.76
CA SER A 30 -4.64 2.14 3.93
C SER A 30 -5.64 1.40 4.81
N VAL A 31 -6.64 0.76 4.19
CA VAL A 31 -7.64 -0.06 4.87
C VAL A 31 -6.97 -1.23 5.59
N LEU A 32 -6.11 -1.99 4.91
CA LEU A 32 -5.40 -3.12 5.49
C LEU A 32 -4.53 -2.69 6.67
N HIS A 33 -3.70 -1.67 6.48
CA HIS A 33 -2.76 -1.21 7.51
C HIS A 33 -3.49 -0.69 8.75
N SER A 34 -4.50 0.15 8.57
CA SER A 34 -5.15 0.82 9.70
C SER A 34 -6.22 -0.03 10.39
N LEU A 35 -7.01 -0.83 9.65
CA LEU A 35 -8.05 -1.64 10.27
C LEU A 35 -7.57 -3.02 10.70
N VAL A 36 -6.72 -3.67 9.90
CA VAL A 36 -6.32 -5.06 10.17
C VAL A 36 -5.02 -5.10 10.94
N LEU A 37 -3.94 -4.53 10.38
CA LEU A 37 -2.62 -4.63 11.00
C LEU A 37 -2.56 -3.86 12.33
N GLU A 38 -2.98 -2.61 12.33
CA GLU A 38 -2.93 -1.75 13.52
C GLU A 38 -4.02 -2.11 14.54
N LYS A 39 -5.31 -2.09 14.14
CA LYS A 39 -6.41 -2.25 15.10
C LYS A 39 -6.69 -3.69 15.53
N VAL A 40 -6.59 -4.67 14.63
CA VAL A 40 -6.93 -6.07 14.93
C VAL A 40 -5.70 -6.85 15.40
N LEU A 41 -4.56 -6.68 14.73
CA LEU A 41 -3.33 -7.42 15.04
C LEU A 41 -2.39 -6.68 16.01
N GLY A 42 -2.64 -5.39 16.28
CA GLY A 42 -1.82 -4.60 17.22
C GLY A 42 -0.42 -4.27 16.69
N ILE A 43 -0.19 -4.38 15.37
CA ILE A 43 1.07 -4.03 14.73
C ILE A 43 1.02 -2.55 14.40
N ASP A 44 1.60 -1.72 15.26
CA ASP A 44 1.62 -0.27 15.06
C ASP A 44 2.45 0.16 13.83
N LYS A 45 2.37 1.45 13.51
CA LYS A 45 3.05 2.03 12.33
C LYS A 45 4.57 1.93 12.41
N GLU A 46 5.15 1.94 13.60
CA GLU A 46 6.60 1.84 13.79
C GLU A 46 7.05 0.40 13.50
N ASN A 47 6.37 -0.59 14.07
CA ASN A 47 6.59 -2.00 13.81
C ASN A 47 6.35 -2.37 12.34
N MET A 48 5.33 -1.81 11.70
CA MET A 48 5.13 -1.96 10.25
C MET A 48 6.30 -1.40 9.44
N ALA A 49 6.82 -0.22 9.82
CA ALA A 49 7.96 0.42 9.14
C ALA A 49 9.27 -0.36 9.33
N GLN A 50 9.47 -0.94 10.52
CA GLN A 50 10.61 -1.80 10.85
C GLN A 50 10.43 -3.26 10.40
N GLN A 51 9.28 -3.60 9.81
CA GLN A 51 8.95 -4.95 9.34
C GLN A 51 9.00 -5.99 10.48
N VAL A 52 8.71 -5.57 11.71
CA VAL A 52 8.65 -6.46 12.87
C VAL A 52 7.36 -7.29 12.76
N ASN A 53 7.51 -8.61 12.70
CA ASN A 53 6.41 -9.57 12.48
C ASN A 53 5.67 -9.39 11.14
N LEU A 54 6.31 -8.75 10.15
CA LEU A 54 5.69 -8.50 8.85
C LEU A 54 6.67 -8.69 7.69
N SER A 55 6.29 -9.49 6.71
CA SER A 55 7.04 -9.67 5.47
C SER A 55 6.20 -9.20 4.28
N TYR A 56 6.88 -8.66 3.28
CA TYR A 56 6.23 -8.18 2.05
C TYR A 56 6.86 -8.89 0.86
N THR A 57 6.03 -9.54 0.05
CA THR A 57 6.44 -10.07 -1.24
C THR A 57 5.49 -9.57 -2.34
N ARG A 58 6.04 -9.52 -3.55
CA ARG A 58 5.32 -9.22 -4.80
C ARG A 58 4.93 -10.49 -5.55
N ASP A 59 5.45 -11.64 -5.14
CA ASP A 59 5.15 -12.93 -5.74
C ASP A 59 4.02 -13.61 -4.95
N PHE A 60 2.93 -13.88 -5.65
CA PHE A 60 1.76 -14.55 -5.12
C PHE A 60 2.09 -15.96 -4.59
N ASN A 61 2.95 -16.70 -5.29
CA ASN A 61 3.34 -18.06 -4.90
C ASN A 61 4.24 -18.04 -3.66
N GLU A 62 5.14 -17.06 -3.54
CA GLU A 62 5.95 -16.90 -2.33
C GLU A 62 5.09 -16.64 -1.09
N ALA A 63 4.06 -15.79 -1.22
CA ALA A 63 3.15 -15.51 -0.12
C ALA A 63 2.38 -16.76 0.34
N ILE A 64 1.88 -17.55 -0.61
CA ILE A 64 1.20 -18.83 -0.31
C ILE A 64 2.16 -19.82 0.34
N ALA A 65 3.34 -20.00 -0.25
CA ALA A 65 4.34 -20.94 0.25
C ALA A 65 4.77 -20.58 1.67
N SER A 66 4.90 -19.29 1.99
CA SER A 66 5.23 -18.83 3.36
C SER A 66 4.22 -19.32 4.39
N VAL A 67 2.93 -19.25 4.08
CA VAL A 67 1.86 -19.72 4.98
C VAL A 67 1.83 -21.25 5.03
N GLN A 68 1.91 -21.92 3.87
CA GLN A 68 1.88 -23.39 3.80
C GLN A 68 3.06 -24.05 4.53
N ASN A 69 4.23 -23.42 4.49
CA ASN A 69 5.43 -23.91 5.16
C ASN A 69 5.49 -23.53 6.65
N GLY A 70 4.50 -22.79 7.17
CA GLY A 70 4.46 -22.36 8.57
C GLY A 70 5.38 -21.18 8.91
N ASN A 71 6.00 -20.53 7.92
CA ASN A 71 6.83 -19.34 8.11
C ASN A 71 5.99 -18.09 8.42
N SER A 72 4.71 -18.11 8.08
CA SER A 72 3.76 -17.02 8.35
C SER A 72 2.41 -17.58 8.77
N GLN A 73 1.72 -16.89 9.67
CA GLN A 73 0.41 -17.32 10.17
C GLN A 73 -0.71 -17.06 9.15
N CYS A 74 -0.57 -16.00 8.36
CA CYS A 74 -1.50 -15.64 7.28
C CYS A 74 -0.78 -14.79 6.24
N ALA A 75 -1.41 -14.64 5.07
CA ALA A 75 -0.97 -13.73 4.01
C ALA A 75 -2.15 -12.90 3.54
N PHE A 76 -1.92 -11.60 3.33
CA PHE A 76 -2.91 -10.69 2.78
C PHE A 76 -2.53 -10.39 1.33
N LEU A 77 -3.48 -10.59 0.42
CA LEU A 77 -3.31 -10.31 -0.99
C LEU A 77 -4.26 -9.18 -1.36
N MET A 78 -3.70 -8.16 -2.01
CA MET A 78 -4.38 -6.92 -2.32
C MET A 78 -4.42 -6.67 -3.82
N ASN A 79 -5.45 -5.94 -4.26
CA ASN A 79 -5.52 -5.50 -5.64
C ASN A 79 -4.38 -4.53 -5.92
N PRO A 80 -3.87 -4.49 -7.16
CA PRO A 80 -2.91 -3.46 -7.55
C PRO A 80 -3.57 -2.09 -7.49
N THR A 81 -2.89 -1.12 -6.87
CA THR A 81 -3.31 0.28 -6.85
C THR A 81 -3.43 0.81 -8.28
N ARG A 82 -4.59 1.38 -8.61
CA ARG A 82 -4.90 1.92 -9.93
C ARG A 82 -4.22 3.27 -10.12
N VAL A 83 -3.88 3.59 -11.37
CA VAL A 83 -3.27 4.88 -11.72
C VAL A 83 -4.16 6.06 -11.32
N GLN A 84 -5.48 5.91 -11.44
CA GLN A 84 -6.43 6.94 -11.02
C GLN A 84 -6.36 7.22 -9.52
N GLU A 85 -6.24 6.19 -8.68
CA GLU A 85 -6.12 6.34 -7.22
C GLU A 85 -4.82 7.06 -6.85
N ILE A 86 -3.71 6.76 -7.54
CA ILE A 86 -2.43 7.46 -7.37
C ILE A 86 -2.59 8.95 -7.71
N ARG A 87 -3.26 9.25 -8.83
CA ARG A 87 -3.52 10.62 -9.26
C ARG A 87 -4.38 11.37 -8.24
N ASP A 88 -5.42 10.73 -7.72
CA ASP A 88 -6.36 11.36 -6.78
C ASP A 88 -5.69 11.68 -5.43
N VAL A 89 -4.83 10.78 -4.94
CA VAL A 89 -4.01 11.01 -3.74
C VAL A 89 -3.03 12.16 -3.95
N ALA A 90 -2.36 12.20 -5.11
CA ALA A 90 -1.43 13.28 -5.45
C ALA A 90 -2.16 14.64 -5.61
N ALA A 91 -3.35 14.65 -6.22
CA ALA A 91 -4.19 15.83 -6.35
C ALA A 91 -4.68 16.36 -4.99
N ALA A 92 -4.84 15.47 -4.01
CA ALA A 92 -5.12 15.83 -2.62
C ALA A 92 -3.89 16.35 -1.85
N GLY A 93 -2.72 16.46 -2.48
CA GLY A 93 -1.48 16.92 -1.85
C GLY A 93 -0.85 15.89 -0.90
N GLU A 94 -1.27 14.63 -0.99
CA GLU A 94 -0.81 13.57 -0.11
C GLU A 94 0.25 12.67 -0.75
N LYS A 95 0.98 11.97 0.11
CA LYS A 95 1.94 10.94 -0.29
C LYS A 95 1.27 9.57 -0.27
N MET A 96 1.59 8.76 -1.27
CA MET A 96 1.19 7.34 -1.30
C MET A 96 1.71 6.61 -0.05
N PRO A 97 0.91 5.72 0.56
CA PRO A 97 1.35 4.91 1.70
C PRO A 97 2.58 4.07 1.36
N GLN A 98 3.38 3.71 2.37
CA GLN A 98 4.55 2.86 2.10
C GLN A 98 4.12 1.51 1.49
N LYS A 99 4.92 1.03 0.53
CA LYS A 99 4.71 -0.26 -0.16
C LYS A 99 3.36 -0.38 -0.90
N SER A 100 2.71 0.75 -1.21
CA SER A 100 1.42 0.81 -1.90
C SER A 100 1.50 0.78 -3.43
N THR A 101 2.70 0.94 -4.02
CA THR A 101 2.87 0.99 -5.48
C THR A 101 4.11 0.22 -5.90
N TYR A 102 3.91 -0.78 -6.77
CA TYR A 102 4.98 -1.44 -7.49
C TYR A 102 4.84 -1.12 -8.99
N PHE A 103 5.54 -0.08 -9.47
CA PHE A 103 5.57 0.26 -10.89
C PHE A 103 6.50 -0.70 -11.63
N TYR A 104 5.95 -1.44 -12.60
CA TYR A 104 6.72 -2.29 -13.51
C TYR A 104 6.29 -2.09 -14.98
N PRO A 105 7.25 -1.92 -15.92
CA PRO A 105 8.67 -1.67 -15.65
C PRO A 105 8.86 -0.36 -14.89
N LYS A 106 9.90 -0.29 -14.06
CA LYS A 106 10.29 0.99 -13.44
C LYS A 106 10.51 1.99 -14.58
N LEU A 107 9.93 3.18 -14.46
CA LEU A 107 10.16 4.27 -15.40
C LEU A 107 11.67 4.42 -15.63
N ILE A 108 12.11 4.19 -16.87
CA ILE A 108 13.49 4.43 -17.32
C ILE A 108 13.67 5.95 -17.52
N THR A 109 13.24 6.76 -16.56
CA THR A 109 13.28 8.23 -16.66
C THR A 109 14.58 8.80 -16.12
N GLY A 110 15.53 7.96 -15.70
CA GLY A 110 16.90 8.38 -15.37
C GLY A 110 17.75 8.82 -16.56
N LEU A 111 17.24 8.76 -17.80
CA LEU A 111 18.03 9.06 -19.00
C LEU A 111 17.78 10.45 -19.64
N ALA A 112 16.90 11.29 -19.08
CA ALA A 112 16.66 12.62 -19.64
C ALA A 112 16.20 13.65 -18.59
N MET A 113 17.14 14.13 -17.79
CA MET A 113 17.06 15.46 -17.17
C MET A 113 18.40 16.16 -17.38
N ASN A 114 18.59 16.71 -18.57
CA ASN A 114 19.61 17.74 -18.81
C ASN A 114 18.89 18.94 -19.41
N GLN A 115 18.63 19.95 -18.58
CA GLN A 115 18.26 21.26 -19.08
C GLN A 115 19.56 21.91 -19.56
N MET A 116 19.92 21.68 -20.84
CA MET A 116 20.96 22.50 -21.45
C MET A 116 20.34 23.85 -21.76
N ASP A 117 20.75 24.86 -21.01
CA ASP A 117 20.63 26.24 -21.44
C ASP A 117 21.45 26.38 -22.73
N ILE A 118 20.77 26.32 -23.87
CA ILE A 118 21.33 26.73 -25.14
C ILE A 118 20.73 28.10 -25.45
N ILE A 119 21.62 29.04 -25.80
CA ILE A 119 21.39 30.35 -26.44
C ILE A 119 21.27 31.50 -25.40
N ARG A 120 22.09 32.56 -25.38
CA ARG A 120 23.19 33.06 -26.23
C ARG A 120 24.01 34.07 -25.44
#